data_AF-A0A9E1M6R2-F1
#
_entry.id   AF-A0A9E1M6R2-F1
#
_cell.length_a   1.000
_cell.length_b   1.000
_cell.length_c   1.000
_cell.angle_alpha   90.00
_cell.angle_beta   90.00
_cell.angle_gamma   90.00
#
_symmetry.space_group_name_H-M   'P 1'
#
loop_
_entity.id
_entity.type
_entity.pdbx_description
1 polymer ?
#
loop_
_entity_poly.entity_id
_entity_poly.type
_entity_poly.pdbx_seq_one_letter_code
_entity_poly.pdbx_strand_id
1 'polypeptide(L)'
;MQKKDNGMKKLLIIVIVLLSIIIVGGSMMFLVQIREKEEQSTGAVPTAVPTKTPEETIIEESKKLFSKGEYEQVISNLEPYTFNPEAEKLISYSHLNLGNELMNNEKYEEAIEHFRSSDESEAKEKLEICKKEVKKKSQIIVVQYAVNQSKNDEKGKYFSNGTGKLRFVSDTPLDGEWCDTGGKYITYTMPESMIHFVISNQTGKTLKNLKLILNFDGIALYESLDNTSNGFEYQNYINGLGGYAGAIGSFGTLQDGLQLSTTFSLQSSYSFDGSNGGNVTISVSADNFKTQSYKIPIVVK
;
A
#
# COMPACT_ATOMS: atom_id res chain seq x y z
N MET A 1 61.20 -63.36 3.31
CA MET A 1 59.74 -63.60 3.20
C MET A 1 59.04 -62.25 3.11
N GLN A 2 58.02 -62.18 2.25
CA GLN A 2 56.98 -61.14 1.97
C GLN A 2 56.79 -60.02 3.04
N LYS A 3 56.34 -58.79 2.76
CA LYS A 3 55.40 -58.30 1.73
C LYS A 3 55.43 -56.75 1.66
N LYS A 4 55.03 -56.22 0.50
CA LYS A 4 54.65 -54.83 0.14
C LYS A 4 53.66 -54.20 1.14
N ASP A 5 53.77 -52.90 1.41
CA ASP A 5 52.60 -52.00 1.33
C ASP A 5 52.97 -50.51 1.15
N ASN A 6 52.27 -49.89 0.19
CA ASN A 6 52.28 -48.46 -0.16
C ASN A 6 51.21 -47.75 0.67
N GLY A 7 51.49 -46.56 1.20
CA GLY A 7 50.49 -45.80 1.96
C GLY A 7 50.85 -44.36 2.26
N MET A 8 50.70 -43.50 1.25
CA MET A 8 50.43 -42.06 1.27
C MET A 8 50.17 -41.33 2.62
N LYS A 9 50.70 -40.09 2.63
CA LYS A 9 50.11 -38.84 3.18
C LYS A 9 50.26 -38.59 4.68
N LYS A 10 51.09 -37.59 5.00
CA LYS A 10 50.75 -36.47 5.90
C LYS A 10 51.73 -35.31 5.65
N LEU A 11 51.31 -34.35 4.82
CA LEU A 11 51.92 -33.03 4.71
C LEU A 11 51.29 -32.15 5.81
N LEU A 12 52.11 -31.60 6.70
CA LEU A 12 51.68 -30.77 7.82
C LEU A 12 51.65 -29.30 7.36
N ILE A 13 50.46 -28.70 7.27
CA ILE A 13 50.26 -27.28 6.93
C ILE A 13 50.37 -26.47 8.24
N ILE A 14 51.30 -25.51 8.31
CA ILE A 14 51.38 -24.53 9.40
C ILE A 14 50.78 -23.22 8.89
N VAL A 15 49.66 -22.80 9.48
CA VAL A 15 48.99 -21.51 9.24
C VAL A 15 49.32 -20.59 10.42
N ILE A 16 49.90 -19.42 10.17
CA ILE A 16 50.08 -18.35 11.17
C ILE A 16 49.23 -17.16 10.74
N VAL A 17 48.18 -16.83 11.51
CA VAL A 17 47.36 -15.62 11.36
C VAL A 17 47.55 -14.76 12.60
N LEU A 18 47.94 -13.49 12.41
CA LEU A 18 48.00 -12.49 13.47
C LEU A 18 47.13 -11.30 13.04
N LEU A 19 46.15 -10.96 13.89
CA LEU A 19 45.08 -10.00 13.65
C LEU A 19 45.22 -8.84 14.67
N SER A 20 45.20 -7.59 14.23
CA SER A 20 44.97 -6.40 15.07
C SER A 20 44.40 -5.26 14.21
N ILE A 21 43.32 -4.66 14.69
CA ILE A 21 42.46 -3.64 14.05
C ILE A 21 42.91 -2.22 14.45
N ILE A 22 42.79 -1.22 13.55
CA ILE A 22 42.15 0.13 13.76
C ILE A 22 42.13 0.93 12.44
N ILE A 23 41.05 1.71 12.30
CA ILE A 23 40.37 2.30 11.13
C ILE A 23 41.00 3.61 10.62
N VAL A 24 41.04 3.84 9.29
CA VAL A 24 40.50 5.02 8.55
C VAL A 24 40.87 4.86 7.06
N GLY A 25 39.85 4.83 6.19
CA GLY A 25 39.93 5.25 4.78
C GLY A 25 40.86 4.48 3.85
N GLY A 26 40.30 3.60 3.02
CA GLY A 26 40.96 3.07 1.83
C GLY A 26 41.28 1.58 1.91
N SER A 27 40.54 0.81 1.11
CA SER A 27 40.74 -0.61 0.75
C SER A 27 42.15 -1.18 1.00
N MET A 28 42.27 -2.11 1.94
CA MET A 28 43.44 -3.00 2.04
C MET A 28 43.32 -4.14 1.01
N MET A 29 44.33 -4.25 0.14
CA MET A 29 44.52 -5.37 -0.76
C MET A 29 45.52 -6.35 -0.09
N PHE A 30 45.11 -7.59 0.20
CA PHE A 30 46.02 -8.63 0.69
C PHE A 30 46.65 -9.37 -0.49
N LEU A 31 47.96 -9.24 -0.68
CA LEU A 31 48.74 -10.05 -1.62
C LEU A 31 49.38 -11.21 -0.85
N VAL A 32 48.83 -12.42 -1.00
CA VAL A 32 49.47 -13.66 -0.54
C VAL A 32 50.37 -14.16 -1.68
N GLN A 33 51.69 -14.04 -1.53
CA GLN A 33 52.65 -14.72 -2.41
C GLN A 33 52.95 -16.12 -1.87
N ILE A 34 52.44 -17.15 -2.55
CA ILE A 34 52.86 -18.53 -2.33
C ILE A 34 54.10 -18.79 -3.20
N ARG A 35 55.22 -19.16 -2.57
CA ARG A 35 56.47 -19.53 -3.25
C ARG A 35 56.61 -21.05 -3.20
N GLU A 36 56.26 -21.74 -4.28
CA GLU A 36 56.51 -23.19 -4.40
C GLU A 36 57.98 -23.46 -4.74
N LYS A 37 58.54 -24.49 -4.11
CA LYS A 37 59.91 -24.96 -4.29
C LYS A 37 59.87 -26.09 -5.33
N GLU A 38 60.55 -25.91 -6.46
CA GLU A 38 60.67 -26.96 -7.48
C GLU A 38 61.50 -28.14 -6.96
N GLU A 39 60.95 -29.36 -7.02
CA GLU A 39 61.73 -30.60 -7.05
C GLU A 39 61.52 -31.27 -8.42
N GLN A 40 62.62 -31.46 -9.15
CA GLN A 40 62.66 -32.22 -10.40
C GLN A 40 62.34 -33.69 -10.14
N SER A 41 61.30 -34.20 -10.80
CA SER A 41 61.13 -35.64 -11.02
C SER A 41 60.60 -35.90 -12.43
N THR A 42 61.27 -36.84 -13.08
CA THR A 42 61.14 -37.26 -14.47
C THR A 42 59.76 -37.79 -14.86
N GLY A 43 59.23 -37.32 -16.01
CA GLY A 43 58.43 -38.14 -16.93
C GLY A 43 56.92 -38.23 -16.70
N ALA A 44 56.17 -37.23 -17.16
CA ALA A 44 54.91 -37.34 -17.91
C ALA A 44 54.43 -35.92 -18.23
N VAL A 45 54.11 -35.61 -19.49
CA VAL A 45 53.45 -34.34 -19.85
C VAL A 45 52.05 -34.39 -19.23
N PRO A 46 51.72 -33.55 -18.23
CA PRO A 46 50.34 -33.45 -17.76
C PRO A 46 49.58 -32.68 -18.84
N THR A 47 48.53 -33.29 -19.38
CA THR A 47 47.51 -32.56 -20.12
C THR A 47 46.98 -31.47 -19.20
N ALA A 48 47.34 -30.21 -19.48
CA ALA A 48 46.88 -29.06 -18.73
C ALA A 48 45.35 -28.99 -18.86
N VAL A 49 44.64 -29.37 -17.79
CA VAL A 49 43.23 -29.03 -17.63
C VAL A 49 43.17 -27.51 -17.52
N PRO A 50 42.40 -26.79 -18.34
CA PRO A 50 42.32 -25.34 -18.24
C PRO A 50 41.77 -24.98 -16.85
N THR A 51 42.56 -24.29 -16.04
CA THR A 51 42.11 -23.74 -14.76
C THR A 51 41.19 -22.57 -15.07
N LYS A 52 39.93 -22.63 -14.61
CA LYS A 52 38.97 -21.53 -14.76
C LYS A 52 39.53 -20.26 -14.13
N THR A 53 39.26 -19.13 -14.77
CA THR A 53 39.61 -17.82 -14.21
C THR A 53 38.77 -17.55 -12.94
N PRO A 54 39.21 -16.63 -12.06
CA PRO A 54 38.41 -16.21 -10.91
C PRO A 54 37.02 -15.71 -11.31
N GLU A 55 36.91 -15.00 -12.44
CA GLU A 55 35.64 -14.52 -13.01
C GLU A 55 34.71 -15.68 -13.41
N GLU A 56 35.21 -16.65 -14.17
CA GLU A 56 34.41 -17.83 -14.57
C GLU A 56 33.95 -18.63 -13.35
N THR A 57 34.77 -18.67 -12.29
CA THR A 57 34.41 -19.33 -11.02
C THR A 57 33.26 -18.60 -10.33
N ILE A 58 33.32 -17.27 -10.24
CA ILE A 58 32.26 -16.43 -9.63
C ILE A 58 30.95 -16.53 -10.44
N ILE A 59 31.04 -16.56 -11.77
CA ILE A 59 29.86 -16.74 -12.64
C ILE A 59 29.22 -18.11 -12.40
N GLU A 60 30.00 -19.18 -12.29
CA GLU A 60 29.47 -20.52 -11.99
C GLU A 60 28.85 -20.63 -10.60
N GLU A 61 29.45 -19.99 -9.59
CA GLU A 61 28.87 -19.92 -8.24
C GLU A 61 27.56 -19.14 -8.25
N SER A 62 27.51 -18.03 -8.98
CA SER A 62 26.30 -17.21 -9.12
C SER A 62 25.18 -17.93 -9.85
N LYS A 63 25.49 -18.80 -10.83
CA LYS A 63 24.48 -19.70 -11.44
C LYS A 63 23.86 -20.66 -10.43
N LYS A 64 24.64 -21.14 -9.44
CA LYS A 64 24.13 -22.00 -8.37
C LYS A 64 23.27 -21.23 -7.36
N LEU A 65 23.61 -19.97 -7.09
CA LEU A 65 22.78 -19.08 -6.26
C LEU A 65 21.47 -18.76 -6.97
N PHE A 66 21.53 -18.48 -8.28
CA PHE A 66 20.35 -18.23 -9.11
C PHE A 66 19.37 -19.41 -9.08
N SER A 67 19.84 -20.65 -9.21
CA SER A 67 18.97 -21.83 -9.18
C SER A 67 18.35 -22.11 -7.80
N LYS A 68 18.86 -21.48 -6.73
CA LYS A 68 18.27 -21.49 -5.38
C LYS A 68 17.33 -20.32 -5.12
N GLY A 69 17.20 -19.38 -6.05
CA GLY A 69 16.44 -18.14 -5.87
C GLY A 69 17.15 -17.08 -5.04
N GLU A 70 18.46 -17.19 -4.82
CA GLU A 70 19.23 -16.20 -4.04
C GLU A 70 19.63 -14.99 -4.90
N TYR A 71 18.63 -14.32 -5.50
CA TYR A 71 18.83 -13.33 -6.57
C TYR A 71 19.60 -12.07 -6.13
N GLU A 72 19.40 -11.56 -4.92
CA GLU A 72 20.16 -10.40 -4.42
C GLU A 72 21.66 -10.69 -4.33
N GLN A 73 22.04 -11.90 -3.89
CA GLN A 73 23.43 -12.32 -3.82
C GLN A 73 24.02 -12.48 -5.23
N VAL A 74 23.24 -12.99 -6.19
CA VAL A 74 23.66 -13.07 -7.60
C VAL A 74 23.98 -11.68 -8.14
N ILE A 75 23.09 -10.70 -7.93
CA ILE A 75 23.29 -9.32 -8.37
C ILE A 75 24.56 -8.75 -7.72
N SER A 76 24.69 -8.86 -6.40
CA SER A 76 25.85 -8.33 -5.67
C SER A 76 27.18 -8.97 -6.07
N ASN A 77 27.21 -10.28 -6.34
CA ASN A 77 28.42 -10.99 -6.73
C ASN A 77 28.87 -10.63 -8.15
N LEU A 78 27.90 -10.36 -9.05
CA LEU A 78 28.16 -10.15 -10.47
C LEU A 78 28.23 -8.68 -10.89
N GLU A 79 27.78 -7.74 -10.06
CA GLU A 79 27.86 -6.29 -10.33
C GLU A 79 29.27 -5.83 -10.80
N PRO A 80 30.39 -6.32 -10.22
CA PRO A 80 31.73 -5.95 -10.70
C PRO A 80 32.10 -6.52 -12.08
N TYR A 81 31.32 -7.47 -12.61
CA TYR A 81 31.61 -8.25 -13.81
C TYR A 81 30.63 -7.97 -14.97
N THR A 82 29.94 -6.82 -14.94
CA THR A 82 28.95 -6.41 -15.96
C THR A 82 29.50 -6.25 -17.38
N PHE A 83 30.83 -6.19 -17.55
CA PHE A 83 31.46 -6.25 -18.88
C PHE A 83 31.38 -7.65 -19.52
N ASN A 84 31.07 -8.69 -18.74
CA ASN A 84 30.86 -10.04 -19.23
C ASN A 84 29.38 -10.22 -19.62
N PRO A 85 29.05 -10.57 -20.88
CA PRO A 85 27.67 -10.72 -21.34
C PRO A 85 26.87 -11.79 -20.59
N GLU A 86 27.53 -12.83 -20.07
CA GLU A 86 26.86 -13.87 -19.27
C GLU A 86 26.52 -13.36 -17.87
N ALA A 87 27.41 -12.59 -17.25
CA ALA A 87 27.15 -11.95 -15.96
C ALA A 87 26.01 -10.92 -16.08
N GLU A 88 26.06 -10.06 -17.10
CA GLU A 88 25.02 -9.08 -17.40
C GLU A 88 23.64 -9.75 -17.59
N LYS A 89 23.59 -10.83 -18.38
CA LYS A 89 22.36 -11.58 -18.59
C LYS A 89 21.81 -12.20 -17.30
N LEU A 90 22.69 -12.75 -16.46
CA LEU A 90 22.29 -13.37 -15.20
C LEU A 90 21.81 -12.33 -14.18
N ILE A 91 22.39 -11.13 -14.16
CA ILE A 91 21.91 -9.98 -13.39
C ILE A 91 20.51 -9.56 -13.86
N SER A 92 20.31 -9.41 -15.17
CA SER A 92 19.01 -9.06 -15.75
C SER A 92 17.92 -10.05 -15.34
N TYR A 93 18.16 -11.36 -15.47
CA TYR A 93 17.22 -12.37 -14.98
C TYR A 93 17.00 -12.34 -13.47
N SER A 94 18.02 -12.02 -12.69
CA SER A 94 17.89 -11.92 -11.22
C SER A 94 16.98 -10.76 -10.84
N HIS A 95 17.10 -9.61 -11.50
CA HIS A 95 16.18 -8.49 -11.36
C HIS A 95 14.74 -8.85 -11.77
N LEU A 96 14.54 -9.55 -12.90
CA LEU A 96 13.21 -10.02 -13.30
C LEU A 96 12.56 -10.91 -12.22
N ASN A 97 13.31 -11.89 -11.69
CA ASN A 97 12.75 -12.83 -10.71
C ASN A 97 12.48 -12.18 -9.35
N LEU A 98 13.38 -11.32 -8.87
CA LEU A 98 13.16 -10.59 -7.63
C LEU A 98 11.97 -9.62 -7.75
N GLY A 99 11.83 -8.94 -8.89
CA GLY A 99 10.63 -8.15 -9.21
C GLY A 99 9.35 -8.98 -9.16
N ASN A 100 9.37 -10.23 -9.65
CA ASN A 100 8.23 -11.14 -9.60
C ASN A 100 7.86 -11.53 -8.18
N GLU A 101 8.85 -11.85 -7.33
CA GLU A 101 8.61 -12.19 -5.93
C GLU A 101 8.01 -11.01 -5.16
N LEU A 102 8.52 -9.80 -5.38
CA LEU A 102 7.99 -8.58 -4.78
C LEU A 102 6.56 -8.29 -5.26
N MET A 103 6.30 -8.44 -6.57
CA MET A 103 4.97 -8.27 -7.15
C MET A 103 3.95 -9.28 -6.60
N ASN A 104 4.35 -10.55 -6.41
CA ASN A 104 3.50 -11.59 -5.81
C ASN A 104 3.17 -11.29 -4.34
N ASN A 105 4.02 -10.54 -3.65
CA ASN A 105 3.79 -10.04 -2.29
C ASN A 105 3.13 -8.65 -2.24
N GLU A 106 2.58 -8.17 -3.38
CA GLU A 106 1.97 -6.85 -3.55
C GLU A 106 2.86 -5.64 -3.23
N LYS A 107 4.18 -5.84 -3.16
CA LYS A 107 5.18 -4.79 -2.96
C LYS A 107 5.52 -4.12 -4.29
N TYR A 108 4.53 -3.49 -4.91
CA TYR A 108 4.64 -2.99 -6.29
C TYR A 108 5.70 -1.89 -6.45
N GLU A 109 5.90 -1.04 -5.43
CA GLU A 109 6.92 0.01 -5.43
C GLU A 109 8.34 -0.56 -5.46
N GLU A 110 8.64 -1.55 -4.61
CA GLU A 110 9.93 -2.27 -4.60
C GLU A 110 10.12 -3.04 -5.92
N ALA A 111 9.07 -3.71 -6.42
CA ALA A 111 9.12 -4.48 -7.67
C ALA A 111 9.46 -3.60 -8.89
N ILE A 112 9.00 -2.34 -8.92
CA ILE A 112 9.30 -1.38 -9.99
C ILE A 112 10.81 -1.14 -10.13
N GLU A 113 11.55 -1.07 -9.02
CA GLU A 113 12.99 -0.85 -9.05
C GLU A 113 13.71 -2.00 -9.76
N HIS A 114 13.34 -3.23 -9.43
CA HIS A 114 13.92 -4.41 -10.06
C HIS A 114 13.50 -4.57 -11.53
N PHE A 115 12.23 -4.37 -11.88
CA PHE A 115 11.81 -4.44 -13.28
C PHE A 115 12.44 -3.37 -14.17
N ARG A 116 12.83 -2.21 -13.62
CA ARG A 116 13.57 -1.17 -14.36
C ARG A 116 15.01 -1.56 -14.67
N SER A 117 15.63 -2.38 -13.83
CA SER A 117 17.02 -2.82 -13.97
C SER A 117 17.16 -4.13 -14.75
N SER A 118 16.07 -4.68 -15.28
CA SER A 118 16.05 -5.87 -16.12
C SER A 118 15.76 -5.50 -17.58
N ASP A 119 16.58 -5.99 -18.49
CA ASP A 119 16.41 -5.77 -19.94
C ASP A 119 15.46 -6.78 -20.60
N GLU A 120 15.03 -7.82 -19.86
CA GLU A 120 14.06 -8.81 -20.32
C GLU A 120 12.74 -8.15 -20.77
N SER A 121 12.20 -8.63 -21.89
CA SER A 121 10.93 -8.11 -22.44
C SER A 121 9.77 -8.25 -21.45
N GLU A 122 9.75 -9.34 -20.68
CA GLU A 122 8.76 -9.60 -19.63
C GLU A 122 8.80 -8.56 -18.52
N ALA A 123 9.99 -8.07 -18.15
CA ALA A 123 10.13 -7.05 -17.11
C ALA A 123 9.45 -5.74 -17.52
N LYS A 124 9.49 -5.38 -18.82
CA LYS A 124 8.82 -4.18 -19.33
C LYS A 124 7.30 -4.25 -19.19
N GLU A 125 6.71 -5.41 -19.47
CA GLU A 125 5.28 -5.63 -19.27
C GLU A 125 4.90 -5.53 -17.78
N LYS A 126 5.66 -6.22 -16.92
CA LYS A 126 5.40 -6.24 -15.47
C LYS A 126 5.64 -4.90 -14.80
N LEU A 127 6.60 -4.11 -15.29
CA LEU A 127 6.83 -2.73 -14.88
C LEU A 127 5.58 -1.87 -15.07
N GLU A 128 4.92 -1.98 -16.23
CA GLU A 128 3.70 -1.22 -16.51
C GLU A 128 2.52 -1.67 -15.64
N ILE A 129 2.41 -2.98 -15.36
CA ILE A 129 1.42 -3.51 -14.42
C ILE A 129 1.65 -2.92 -13.01
N CYS A 130 2.88 -2.98 -12.50
CA CYS A 130 3.20 -2.45 -11.16
C CYS A 130 2.94 -0.94 -11.09
N LYS A 131 3.35 -0.16 -12.09
CA LYS A 131 3.04 1.28 -12.16
C LYS A 131 1.54 1.56 -12.10
N LYS A 132 0.72 0.73 -12.75
CA LYS A 132 -0.74 0.87 -12.73
C LYS A 132 -1.31 0.57 -11.34
N GLU A 133 -0.85 -0.48 -10.67
CA GLU A 133 -1.31 -0.82 -9.32
C GLU A 133 -0.86 0.20 -8.27
N VAL A 134 0.39 0.68 -8.33
CA VAL A 134 0.87 1.80 -7.49
C VAL A 134 0.00 3.03 -7.73
N LYS A 135 -0.25 3.40 -8.99
CA LYS A 135 -1.11 4.55 -9.34
C LYS A 135 -2.54 4.40 -8.83
N LYS A 136 -3.07 3.18 -8.78
CA LYS A 136 -4.42 2.88 -8.29
C LYS A 136 -4.48 3.00 -6.76
N LYS A 137 -3.49 2.47 -6.03
CA LYS A 137 -3.36 2.62 -4.58
C LYS A 137 -3.11 4.09 -4.20
N SER A 138 -2.27 4.79 -4.96
CA SER A 138 -1.97 6.23 -4.81
C SER A 138 -3.08 7.14 -5.36
N GLN A 139 -4.32 6.69 -5.53
CA GLN A 139 -5.45 7.55 -5.93
C GLN A 139 -6.64 7.39 -4.98
N ILE A 140 -6.38 6.86 -3.80
CA ILE A 140 -7.42 6.58 -2.82
C ILE A 140 -7.61 7.82 -1.96
N ILE A 141 -8.85 8.29 -1.93
CA ILE A 141 -9.33 9.18 -0.88
C ILE A 141 -10.04 8.28 0.13
N VAL A 142 -9.53 8.24 1.35
CA VAL A 142 -10.15 7.43 2.40
C VAL A 142 -11.09 8.32 3.19
N VAL A 143 -12.36 7.92 3.25
CA VAL A 143 -13.36 8.57 4.09
C VAL A 143 -13.68 7.65 5.24
N GLN A 144 -13.48 8.11 6.45
CA GLN A 144 -13.96 7.46 7.66
C GLN A 144 -15.07 8.28 8.29
N TYR A 145 -15.99 7.63 8.99
CA TYR A 145 -17.11 8.29 9.64
C TYR A 145 -17.50 7.60 10.94
N ALA A 146 -17.97 8.38 11.92
CA ALA A 146 -18.55 7.88 13.17
C ALA A 146 -19.80 8.69 13.52
N VAL A 147 -20.78 8.06 14.19
CA VAL A 147 -21.97 8.75 14.71
C VAL A 147 -21.83 8.90 16.22
N ASN A 148 -21.89 10.13 16.71
CA ASN A 148 -21.97 10.48 18.11
C ASN A 148 -23.39 11.00 18.39
N GLN A 149 -24.05 10.55 19.44
CA GLN A 149 -25.39 11.03 19.81
C GLN A 149 -25.35 11.53 21.25
N SER A 150 -26.09 12.57 21.62
CA SER A 150 -26.02 13.10 23.01
C SER A 150 -26.33 12.06 24.10
N LYS A 151 -27.05 10.99 23.77
CA LYS A 151 -27.33 9.84 24.66
C LYS A 151 -26.29 8.72 24.63
N ASN A 152 -25.46 8.66 23.60
CA ASN A 152 -24.40 7.64 23.40
C ASN A 152 -23.06 8.38 23.34
N ASP A 153 -22.27 8.30 24.41
CA ASP A 153 -21.01 9.05 24.62
C ASP A 153 -20.11 9.21 23.36
N GLU A 154 -19.24 10.22 23.36
CA GLU A 154 -18.40 10.68 22.23
C GLU A 154 -17.47 9.62 21.57
N LYS A 155 -17.49 8.37 22.03
CA LYS A 155 -16.59 7.27 21.63
C LYS A 155 -17.03 6.52 20.37
N GLY A 156 -17.87 7.11 19.51
CA GLY A 156 -18.41 6.48 18.31
C GLY A 156 -17.35 5.70 17.51
N LYS A 157 -17.67 4.47 17.09
CA LYS A 157 -16.75 3.66 16.28
C LYS A 157 -16.66 4.23 14.86
N TYR A 158 -15.44 4.47 14.39
CA TYR A 158 -15.20 4.84 13.00
C TYR A 158 -15.36 3.65 12.06
N PHE A 159 -16.03 3.93 10.95
CA PHE A 159 -16.23 3.05 9.82
C PHE A 159 -15.49 3.63 8.61
N SER A 160 -14.88 2.79 7.78
CA SER A 160 -14.23 3.23 6.54
C SER A 160 -15.21 3.26 5.37
N ASN A 161 -14.79 3.86 4.26
CA ASN A 161 -15.57 3.95 3.03
C ASN A 161 -16.08 2.57 2.59
N GLY A 162 -17.39 2.47 2.36
CA GLY A 162 -18.04 1.24 1.89
C GLY A 162 -18.23 0.13 2.92
N THR A 163 -17.84 0.29 4.19
CA THR A 163 -18.12 -0.71 5.23
C THR A 163 -18.68 -0.07 6.50
N GLY A 164 -19.93 -0.40 6.87
CA GLY A 164 -20.60 0.12 8.07
C GLY A 164 -22.09 0.41 7.86
N LYS A 165 -22.82 0.63 8.96
CA LYS A 165 -24.19 1.17 8.95
C LYS A 165 -24.21 2.39 9.85
N LEU A 166 -24.85 3.48 9.43
CA LEU A 166 -25.16 4.56 10.35
C LEU A 166 -26.34 4.11 11.21
N ARG A 167 -26.09 3.96 12.51
CA ARG A 167 -27.15 3.64 13.46
C ARG A 167 -27.49 4.90 14.21
N PHE A 168 -28.76 5.25 14.13
CA PHE A 168 -29.31 6.30 14.94
C PHE A 168 -30.35 5.66 15.86
N VAL A 169 -30.14 5.80 17.18
CA VAL A 169 -31.05 5.27 18.19
C VAL A 169 -32.19 6.27 18.39
N SER A 170 -33.43 5.91 18.03
CA SER A 170 -34.61 6.74 18.29
C SER A 170 -35.33 6.26 19.55
N ASP A 171 -36.04 7.17 20.21
CA ASP A 171 -36.77 6.84 21.45
C ASP A 171 -38.26 6.60 21.22
N THR A 172 -38.91 7.22 20.22
CA THR A 172 -40.36 7.07 20.02
C THR A 172 -40.78 7.54 18.61
N PRO A 173 -41.53 6.74 17.83
CA PRO A 173 -42.27 7.27 16.69
C PRO A 173 -43.26 8.32 17.21
N LEU A 174 -43.27 9.50 16.61
CA LEU A 174 -44.29 10.50 16.92
C LEU A 174 -45.58 10.11 16.17
N ASP A 175 -46.67 9.94 16.91
CA ASP A 175 -48.02 9.86 16.32
C ASP A 175 -48.37 11.24 15.74
N GLY A 176 -48.24 11.39 14.42
CA GLY A 176 -48.63 12.62 13.71
C GLY A 176 -48.10 12.69 12.29
N GLU A 177 -48.97 13.04 11.34
CA GLU A 177 -48.58 13.44 9.98
C GLU A 177 -47.93 14.83 10.06
N TRP A 178 -46.59 14.86 10.11
CA TRP A 178 -45.82 16.12 10.05
C TRP A 178 -45.38 16.48 8.62
N CYS A 179 -45.80 15.71 7.61
CA CYS A 179 -45.45 15.93 6.22
C CYS A 179 -46.68 16.43 5.43
N ASP A 180 -46.75 17.74 5.19
CA ASP A 180 -47.79 18.40 4.40
C ASP A 180 -47.86 17.94 2.92
N THR A 181 -46.91 17.10 2.48
CA THR A 181 -46.71 16.76 1.05
C THR A 181 -47.13 15.34 0.64
N GLY A 182 -47.97 14.65 1.40
CA GLY A 182 -48.74 13.50 0.88
C GLY A 182 -47.98 12.17 0.72
N GLY A 183 -47.08 11.83 1.66
CA GLY A 183 -46.48 10.49 1.78
C GLY A 183 -46.64 9.92 3.19
N LYS A 184 -46.66 8.60 3.35
CA LYS A 184 -46.74 7.92 4.66
C LYS A 184 -45.37 7.91 5.35
N TYR A 185 -44.93 9.06 5.84
CA TYR A 185 -43.70 9.17 6.62
C TYR A 185 -43.96 8.84 8.10
N ILE A 186 -43.03 8.13 8.74
CA ILE A 186 -43.00 7.99 10.19
C ILE A 186 -41.93 8.96 10.71
N THR A 187 -42.36 9.88 11.56
CA THR A 187 -41.46 10.88 12.18
C THR A 187 -40.88 10.32 13.47
N TYR A 188 -39.58 10.49 13.64
CA TYR A 188 -38.86 10.05 14.84
C TYR A 188 -38.21 11.26 15.50
N THR A 189 -38.43 11.43 16.81
CA THR A 189 -37.61 12.37 17.59
C THR A 189 -36.25 11.72 17.86
N MET A 190 -35.21 12.54 17.73
CA MET A 190 -33.83 12.12 17.81
C MET A 190 -33.08 12.92 18.86
N PRO A 191 -32.22 12.29 19.68
CA PRO A 191 -31.17 13.03 20.36
C PRO A 191 -30.27 13.70 19.32
N GLU A 192 -29.76 14.89 19.64
CA GLU A 192 -28.75 15.57 18.82
C GLU A 192 -27.65 14.59 18.42
N SER A 193 -27.44 14.47 17.12
CA SER A 193 -26.56 13.48 16.52
C SER A 193 -25.51 14.21 15.66
N MET A 194 -24.28 13.74 15.69
CA MET A 194 -23.17 14.29 14.92
C MET A 194 -22.51 13.15 14.15
N ILE A 195 -22.34 13.35 12.85
CA ILE A 195 -21.52 12.47 12.02
C ILE A 195 -20.15 13.11 11.88
N HIS A 196 -19.15 12.54 12.53
CA HIS A 196 -17.77 12.98 12.43
C HIS A 196 -17.10 12.28 11.25
N PHE A 197 -16.60 13.05 10.30
CA PHE A 197 -15.86 12.59 9.13
C PHE A 197 -14.36 12.84 9.27
N VAL A 198 -13.57 11.86 8.84
CA VAL A 198 -12.14 12.01 8.61
C VAL A 198 -11.85 11.67 7.15
N ILE A 199 -11.41 12.67 6.39
CA ILE A 199 -11.03 12.52 4.98
C ILE A 199 -9.51 12.53 4.90
N SER A 200 -8.93 11.41 4.50
CA SER A 200 -7.48 11.28 4.29
C SER A 200 -7.16 11.33 2.81
N ASN A 201 -6.23 12.20 2.43
CA ASN A 201 -5.70 12.25 1.08
C ASN A 201 -4.49 11.32 0.96
N GLN A 202 -4.64 10.23 0.23
CA GLN A 202 -3.57 9.28 -0.08
C GLN A 202 -3.36 9.19 -1.60
N THR A 203 -3.54 10.32 -2.29
CA THR A 203 -3.56 10.36 -3.76
C THR A 203 -2.21 10.69 -4.41
N GLY A 204 -1.14 10.87 -3.63
CA GLY A 204 0.16 11.33 -4.13
C GLY A 204 0.12 12.76 -4.68
N LYS A 205 -1.00 13.47 -4.54
CA LYS A 205 -1.29 14.77 -5.15
C LYS A 205 -2.11 15.64 -4.21
N THR A 206 -2.00 16.96 -4.37
CA THR A 206 -2.87 17.89 -3.67
C THR A 206 -4.27 17.87 -4.29
N LEU A 207 -5.29 17.64 -3.47
CA LEU A 207 -6.69 17.81 -3.85
C LEU A 207 -7.04 19.30 -3.84
N LYS A 208 -7.74 19.76 -4.87
CA LYS A 208 -8.26 21.14 -4.98
C LYS A 208 -9.77 21.12 -5.06
N ASN A 209 -10.40 22.18 -4.55
CA ASN A 209 -11.86 22.29 -4.43
C ASN A 209 -12.50 21.03 -3.82
N LEU A 210 -11.90 20.53 -2.73
CA LEU A 210 -12.37 19.36 -2.01
C LEU A 210 -13.77 19.62 -1.46
N LYS A 211 -14.70 18.73 -1.81
CA LYS A 211 -16.09 18.75 -1.35
C LYS A 211 -16.49 17.42 -0.75
N LEU A 212 -17.20 17.47 0.37
CA LEU A 212 -17.94 16.35 0.93
C LEU A 212 -19.42 16.60 0.68
N ILE A 213 -20.07 15.71 -0.06
CA ILE A 213 -21.46 15.83 -0.47
C ILE A 213 -22.24 14.70 0.20
N LEU A 214 -23.31 15.06 0.88
CA LEU A 214 -24.22 14.16 1.56
C LEU A 214 -25.56 14.23 0.84
N ASN A 215 -26.08 13.09 0.38
CA ASN A 215 -27.43 12.99 -0.18
C ASN A 215 -28.24 11.98 0.62
N PHE A 216 -29.40 12.39 1.11
CA PHE A 216 -30.28 11.57 1.93
C PHE A 216 -31.44 11.05 1.08
N ASP A 217 -31.65 9.72 1.12
CA ASP A 217 -32.62 8.99 0.31
C ASP A 217 -33.59 8.25 1.24
N GLY A 218 -34.88 8.53 1.12
CA GLY A 218 -35.93 8.04 2.03
C GLY A 218 -35.94 8.72 3.39
N ILE A 219 -35.34 9.92 3.51
CA ILE A 219 -35.23 10.69 4.76
C ILE A 219 -35.54 12.16 4.48
N ALA A 220 -36.42 12.75 5.27
CA ALA A 220 -36.65 14.19 5.31
C ALA A 220 -35.95 14.79 6.55
N LEU A 221 -35.05 15.74 6.33
CA LEU A 221 -34.40 16.52 7.39
C LEU A 221 -35.17 17.83 7.61
N TYR A 222 -35.61 18.10 8.84
CA TYR A 222 -36.37 19.31 9.19
C TYR A 222 -35.51 20.39 9.87
N GLU A 223 -35.92 21.64 9.68
CA GLU A 223 -35.24 22.87 10.08
C GLU A 223 -34.95 22.95 11.59
N SER A 224 -33.70 22.70 11.97
CA SER A 224 -32.93 23.56 12.89
C SER A 224 -31.44 23.21 12.89
N LEU A 225 -30.90 22.73 11.78
CA LEU A 225 -29.52 22.27 11.72
C LEU A 225 -28.58 23.47 11.53
N ASP A 226 -28.03 24.04 12.59
CA ASP A 226 -27.07 25.15 12.48
C ASP A 226 -25.66 24.67 12.04
N ASN A 227 -25.56 23.95 10.91
CA ASN A 227 -24.26 23.52 10.35
C ASN A 227 -23.60 24.55 9.43
N THR A 228 -24.20 25.73 9.24
CA THR A 228 -23.53 26.80 8.49
C THR A 228 -22.19 27.16 9.18
N SER A 229 -22.16 27.08 10.52
CA SER A 229 -20.96 27.20 11.36
C SER A 229 -19.88 26.14 11.10
N ASN A 230 -20.27 24.96 10.59
CA ASN A 230 -19.38 23.83 10.30
C ASN A 230 -19.03 23.69 8.80
N GLY A 231 -19.39 24.69 7.98
CA GLY A 231 -19.01 24.78 6.57
C GLY A 231 -19.83 23.94 5.61
N PHE A 232 -21.03 23.50 6.01
CA PHE A 232 -21.97 22.78 5.12
C PHE A 232 -23.09 23.70 4.62
N GLU A 233 -23.30 23.68 3.31
CA GLU A 233 -24.41 24.34 2.62
C GLU A 233 -25.50 23.32 2.29
N TYR A 234 -26.75 23.62 2.67
CA TYR A 234 -27.88 22.71 2.44
C TYR A 234 -28.37 22.73 0.99
N GLN A 235 -28.84 21.57 0.55
CA GLN A 235 -29.48 21.39 -0.74
C GLN A 235 -30.95 21.02 -0.51
N ASN A 236 -31.85 21.89 -1.00
CA ASN A 236 -33.28 21.66 -0.93
C ASN A 236 -33.68 20.43 -1.76
N TYR A 237 -34.75 19.75 -1.36
CA TYR A 237 -35.35 18.66 -2.13
C TYR A 237 -35.74 19.14 -3.54
N ILE A 238 -35.29 18.42 -4.57
CA ILE A 238 -35.63 18.72 -5.99
C ILE A 238 -37.01 18.13 -6.35
N ASN A 239 -37.52 17.16 -5.59
CA ASN A 239 -38.71 16.36 -5.95
C ASN A 239 -39.92 16.51 -5.00
N GLY A 240 -40.16 17.71 -4.44
CA GLY A 240 -41.49 18.08 -3.91
C GLY A 240 -41.93 17.50 -2.56
N LEU A 241 -41.05 16.80 -1.84
CA LEU A 241 -41.22 16.49 -0.42
C LEU A 241 -40.56 17.62 0.39
N GLY A 242 -41.26 18.21 1.36
CA GLY A 242 -40.67 19.28 2.19
C GLY A 242 -39.38 18.85 2.92
N GLY A 243 -38.43 19.78 3.12
CA GLY A 243 -37.17 19.55 3.85
C GLY A 243 -35.89 19.57 3.00
N TYR A 244 -34.74 19.28 3.63
CA TYR A 244 -33.43 19.23 2.96
C TYR A 244 -33.10 17.80 2.48
N ALA A 245 -32.69 17.65 1.22
CA ALA A 245 -32.29 16.37 0.60
C ALA A 245 -30.79 16.09 0.69
N GLY A 246 -29.99 17.10 1.03
CA GLY A 246 -28.54 16.96 1.04
C GLY A 246 -27.82 18.13 1.67
N ALA A 247 -26.50 17.97 1.79
CA ALA A 247 -25.59 18.99 2.31
C ALA A 247 -24.24 18.89 1.59
N ILE A 248 -23.59 20.03 1.38
CA ILE A 248 -22.28 20.12 0.72
C ILE A 248 -21.32 20.88 1.63
N GLY A 249 -20.29 20.20 2.11
CA GLY A 249 -19.15 20.81 2.78
C GLY A 249 -18.05 21.15 1.78
N SER A 250 -17.58 22.40 1.77
CA SER A 250 -16.52 22.87 0.86
C SER A 250 -15.26 23.23 1.63
N PHE A 251 -14.14 22.56 1.35
CA PHE A 251 -12.94 22.59 2.21
C PHE A 251 -11.65 23.06 1.51
N GLY A 252 -11.75 23.59 0.28
CA GLY A 252 -10.61 24.15 -0.43
C GLY A 252 -9.58 23.09 -0.84
N THR A 253 -8.36 23.14 -0.31
CA THR A 253 -7.27 22.22 -0.71
C THR A 253 -6.84 21.30 0.41
N LEU A 254 -6.54 20.05 0.08
CA LEU A 254 -5.97 19.05 1.00
C LEU A 254 -4.69 18.48 0.38
N GLN A 255 -3.55 18.71 1.04
CA GLN A 255 -2.26 18.18 0.57
C GLN A 255 -2.18 16.66 0.74
N ASP A 256 -1.29 16.02 -0.01
CA ASP A 256 -1.07 14.58 0.10
C ASP A 256 -0.55 14.20 1.49
N GLY A 257 -0.99 13.05 2.00
CA GLY A 257 -0.66 12.57 3.34
C GLY A 257 -1.38 13.29 4.49
N LEU A 258 -2.11 14.38 4.21
CA LEU A 258 -2.86 15.11 5.23
C LEU A 258 -4.30 14.60 5.38
N GLN A 259 -4.89 14.96 6.51
CA GLN A 259 -6.26 14.64 6.87
C GLN A 259 -7.07 15.90 7.15
N LEU A 260 -8.35 15.84 6.80
CA LEU A 260 -9.36 16.81 7.18
C LEU A 260 -10.37 16.13 8.12
N SER A 261 -10.61 16.74 9.27
CA SER A 261 -11.66 16.36 10.21
C SER A 261 -12.78 17.40 10.15
N THR A 262 -14.02 16.93 10.02
CA THR A 262 -15.22 17.80 9.97
C THR A 262 -16.44 17.06 10.49
N THR A 263 -17.43 17.80 10.96
CA THR A 263 -18.63 17.24 11.58
C THR A 263 -19.89 17.76 10.90
N PHE A 264 -20.82 16.85 10.64
CA PHE A 264 -22.16 17.17 10.18
C PHE A 264 -23.16 16.89 11.31
N SER A 265 -23.84 17.92 11.80
CA SER A 265 -24.81 17.80 12.90
C SER A 265 -26.23 17.58 12.39
N LEU A 266 -26.97 16.76 13.10
CA LEU A 266 -28.37 16.41 12.92
C LEU A 266 -29.09 16.73 14.24
N GLN A 267 -29.68 17.92 14.31
CA GLN A 267 -30.53 18.42 15.39
C GLN A 267 -32.01 18.10 15.16
N SER A 268 -32.69 17.88 16.28
CA SER A 268 -34.15 17.96 16.48
C SER A 268 -35.01 16.83 15.93
N SER A 269 -35.10 16.63 14.62
CA SER A 269 -36.07 15.66 14.06
C SER A 269 -35.74 15.28 12.61
N TYR A 270 -35.96 14.02 12.26
CA TYR A 270 -36.05 13.60 10.86
C TYR A 270 -37.20 12.60 10.68
N SER A 271 -37.68 12.47 9.44
CA SER A 271 -38.78 11.56 9.09
C SER A 271 -38.31 10.56 8.04
N PHE A 272 -38.73 9.30 8.15
CA PHE A 272 -38.42 8.26 7.16
C PHE A 272 -39.64 7.84 6.38
N ASP A 273 -39.42 7.48 5.12
CA ASP A 273 -40.42 6.84 4.27
C ASP A 273 -40.58 5.36 4.68
N GLY A 274 -41.20 5.12 5.84
CA GLY A 274 -41.48 3.79 6.40
C GLY A 274 -40.65 3.41 7.64
N SER A 275 -40.79 2.14 8.06
CA SER A 275 -40.28 1.62 9.34
C SER A 275 -38.84 1.09 9.30
N ASN A 276 -38.21 1.00 8.12
CA ASN A 276 -36.89 0.36 7.96
C ASN A 276 -35.71 1.34 7.82
N GLY A 277 -35.95 2.65 7.98
CA GLY A 277 -34.93 3.69 7.84
C GLY A 277 -34.75 4.18 6.39
N GLY A 278 -33.53 4.60 6.05
CA GLY A 278 -33.21 5.19 4.75
C GLY A 278 -31.74 4.97 4.37
N ASN A 279 -31.21 5.77 3.46
CA ASN A 279 -29.80 5.72 3.10
C ASN A 279 -29.19 7.12 3.02
N VAL A 280 -27.90 7.23 3.31
CA VAL A 280 -27.10 8.39 2.92
C VAL A 280 -26.09 7.97 1.87
N THR A 281 -25.96 8.76 0.81
CA THR A 281 -24.85 8.68 -0.11
C THR A 281 -23.83 9.73 0.29
N ILE A 282 -22.63 9.27 0.64
CA ILE A 282 -21.50 10.10 1.00
C ILE A 282 -20.59 10.14 -0.22
N SER A 283 -20.41 11.32 -0.80
CA SER A 283 -19.61 11.54 -2.00
C SER A 283 -18.47 12.49 -1.71
N VAL A 284 -17.27 12.14 -2.14
CA VAL A 284 -16.12 13.05 -2.12
C VAL A 284 -15.73 13.41 -3.54
N SER A 285 -15.64 14.72 -3.78
CA SER A 285 -15.27 15.30 -5.06
C SER A 285 -14.10 16.26 -4.90
N ALA A 286 -13.22 16.30 -5.87
CA ALA A 286 -12.12 17.25 -5.99
C ALA A 286 -11.79 17.43 -7.47
N ASP A 287 -11.17 18.56 -7.83
CA ASP A 287 -10.82 18.87 -9.22
C ASP A 287 -9.94 17.77 -9.84
N ASN A 288 -10.29 17.34 -11.04
CA ASN A 288 -9.57 16.29 -11.78
C ASN A 288 -9.50 14.92 -11.08
N PHE A 289 -10.32 14.70 -10.04
CA PHE A 289 -10.51 13.40 -9.41
C PHE A 289 -11.90 12.87 -9.73
N LYS A 290 -11.98 11.56 -9.99
CA LYS A 290 -13.27 10.89 -10.12
C LYS A 290 -13.98 10.93 -8.77
N THR A 291 -15.17 11.50 -8.74
CA THR A 291 -16.02 11.51 -7.54
C THR A 291 -16.21 10.08 -7.04
N GLN A 292 -15.89 9.86 -5.77
CA GLN A 292 -16.09 8.57 -5.10
C GLN A 292 -17.34 8.69 -4.25
N SER A 293 -18.26 7.73 -4.38
CA SER A 293 -19.56 7.77 -3.69
C SER A 293 -19.84 6.44 -2.99
N TYR A 294 -20.40 6.52 -1.79
CA TYR A 294 -20.67 5.36 -0.95
C TYR A 294 -22.07 5.48 -0.39
N LYS A 295 -22.92 4.50 -0.69
CA LYS A 295 -24.28 4.40 -0.12
C LYS A 295 -24.18 3.64 1.19
N ILE A 296 -24.59 4.29 2.28
CA ILE A 296 -24.54 3.73 3.62
C ILE A 296 -25.97 3.65 4.15
N PRO A 297 -26.42 2.47 4.61
CA PRO A 297 -27.74 2.32 5.17
C PRO A 297 -27.83 3.05 6.50
N ILE A 298 -28.96 3.73 6.69
CA ILE A 298 -29.37 4.38 7.93
C ILE A 298 -30.41 3.49 8.58
N VAL A 299 -30.11 2.99 9.78
CA VAL A 299 -31.03 2.16 10.55
C VAL A 299 -31.50 2.93 11.77
N VAL A 300 -32.81 2.94 11.95
CA VAL A 300 -33.48 3.39 13.17
C VAL A 300 -33.63 2.18 14.09
N LYS A 301 -33.25 2.33 15.36
CA LYS A 301 -33.54 1.36 16.40
C LYS A 301 -34.52 1.97 17.38
#